data_AF-A0A3M6V8P3-F1
#
_entry.id   AF-A0A3M6V8P3-F1
#
_cell.length_a   1.000
_cell.length_b   1.000
_cell.length_c   1.000
_cell.angle_alpha   90.00
_cell.angle_beta   90.00
_cell.angle_gamma   90.00
#
_symmetry.space_group_name_H-M   'P 1'
#
loop_
_entity.id
_entity.type
_entity.pdbx_description
1 polymer ?
#
loop_
_entity_poly.entity_id
_entity_poly.type
_entity_poly.pdbx_seq_one_letter_code
_entity_poly.pdbx_strand_id
1 'polypeptide(L)'
;MDLSAIPFGVPVILQSIRKNRNLQNPLGSKKARCLTDNRDIYEQLVLHRVRDDKIAIQSGHNGRFLQVLVSGGCLFDPTEAGAWELFTMETDASCALYFVSCHTGNVLQCDDNKAVKCANQNRQEWEAWRIVEPRFVATTN
;
A
#
# COMPACT_ATOMS: atom_id res chain seq x y z
N MET A 1 9.46 0.96 -14.78
CA MET A 1 9.91 -0.31 -14.14
C MET A 1 9.14 -1.41 -14.81
N ASP A 2 9.76 -2.56 -15.11
CA ASP A 2 8.98 -3.72 -15.51
C ASP A 2 8.23 -4.24 -14.27
N LEU A 3 6.90 -4.32 -14.33
CA LEU A 3 6.08 -4.85 -13.24
C LEU A 3 6.42 -6.32 -12.92
N SER A 4 7.16 -7.01 -13.81
CA SER A 4 7.71 -8.33 -13.54
C SER A 4 8.73 -8.36 -12.37
N ALA A 5 9.35 -7.22 -12.05
CA ALA A 5 10.34 -7.10 -10.99
C ALA A 5 9.74 -6.85 -9.60
N ILE A 6 8.41 -6.83 -9.47
CA ILE A 6 7.75 -6.57 -8.19
C ILE A 6 7.92 -7.78 -7.26
N PRO A 7 8.46 -7.59 -6.04
CA PRO A 7 8.70 -8.67 -5.09
C PRO A 7 7.39 -9.07 -4.37
N PHE A 8 6.59 -9.91 -5.02
CA PHE A 8 5.37 -10.47 -4.44
C PHE A 8 5.68 -11.53 -3.36
N GLY A 9 4.80 -11.65 -2.37
CA GLY A 9 4.87 -12.68 -1.32
C GLY A 9 5.97 -12.47 -0.27
N VAL A 10 6.70 -11.35 -0.31
CA VAL A 10 7.72 -10.99 0.68
C VAL A 10 7.43 -9.62 1.29
N PRO A 11 7.95 -9.32 2.51
CA PRO A 11 7.79 -8.01 3.12
C PRO A 11 8.44 -6.88 2.30
N VAL A 12 7.69 -5.82 2.07
CA VAL A 12 8.10 -4.57 1.41
C VAL A 12 7.59 -3.35 2.16
N ILE A 13 8.09 -2.18 1.81
CA ILE A 13 7.56 -0.90 2.26
C ILE A 13 7.03 -0.14 1.05
N LEU A 14 5.79 0.36 1.11
CA LEU A 14 5.25 1.30 0.14
C LEU A 14 5.45 2.72 0.64
N GLN A 15 6.37 3.46 0.01
CA GLN A 15 6.70 4.83 0.35
C GLN A 15 6.09 5.81 -0.65
N SER A 16 5.34 6.79 -0.15
CA SER A 16 4.84 7.91 -0.95
C SER A 16 6.01 8.75 -1.45
N ILE A 17 6.11 8.92 -2.77
CA ILE A 17 7.18 9.71 -3.41
C ILE A 17 7.08 11.17 -2.96
N ARG A 18 5.88 11.75 -2.97
CA ARG A 18 5.67 13.16 -2.60
C ARG A 18 5.97 13.48 -1.15
N LYS A 19 5.66 12.55 -0.23
CA LYS A 19 5.72 12.79 1.21
C LYS A 19 6.96 12.22 1.89
N ASN A 20 7.68 11.30 1.24
CA ASN A 20 8.74 10.51 1.86
C ASN A 20 8.27 9.85 3.17
N ARG A 21 7.07 9.28 3.12
CA ARG A 21 6.33 8.66 4.23
C ARG A 21 5.77 7.32 3.79
N ASN A 22 5.59 6.40 4.72
CA ASN A 22 5.26 5.02 4.42
C ASN A 22 3.82 4.70 4.77
N LEU A 23 3.15 3.96 3.87
CA LEU A 23 1.90 3.29 4.16
C LEU A 23 2.14 2.32 5.31
N GLN A 24 1.29 2.43 6.33
CA GLN A 24 1.42 1.60 7.52
C GLN A 24 0.07 1.30 8.15
N ASN A 25 0.07 0.20 8.88
CA ASN A 25 -1.00 -0.17 9.78
C ASN A 25 -0.51 0.01 11.23
N PRO A 26 -0.85 1.13 11.90
CA PRO A 26 -0.40 1.40 13.26
C PRO A 26 -0.98 0.40 14.27
N LEU A 27 -0.21 0.11 15.32
CA LEU A 27 -0.66 -0.70 16.44
C LEU A 27 -2.00 -0.19 17.01
N GLY A 28 -2.93 -1.11 17.25
CA GLY A 28 -4.23 -0.81 17.85
C GLY A 28 -5.18 -0.02 16.94
N SER A 29 -4.85 0.18 15.67
CA SER A 29 -5.72 0.83 14.69
C SER A 29 -5.92 -0.02 13.46
N LYS A 30 -7.11 0.06 12.87
CA LYS A 30 -7.37 -0.45 11.52
C LYS A 30 -7.15 0.61 10.45
N LYS A 31 -7.00 1.90 10.82
CA LYS A 31 -6.90 2.97 9.82
C LYS A 31 -5.54 2.91 9.13
N ALA A 32 -5.55 2.86 7.80
CA ALA A 32 -4.33 3.02 7.02
C ALA A 32 -3.80 4.45 7.18
N ARG A 33 -2.50 4.56 7.49
CA ARG A 33 -1.83 5.84 7.70
C ARG A 33 -0.60 5.96 6.83
N CYS A 34 -0.17 7.19 6.62
CA CYS A 34 1.05 7.52 5.90
C CYS A 34 1.95 8.34 6.84
N LEU A 35 2.80 7.67 7.62
CA LEU A 35 3.63 8.28 8.66
C LEU A 35 5.12 8.14 8.32
N THR A 36 5.96 8.48 9.28
CA THR A 36 7.42 8.53 9.15
C THR A 36 8.01 7.22 8.60
N ASP A 37 9.16 7.32 7.92
CA ASP A 37 9.90 6.21 7.32
C ASP A 37 10.76 5.45 8.35
N ASN A 38 10.15 4.64 9.24
CA ASN A 38 10.91 3.80 10.19
C ASN A 38 11.30 2.45 9.57
N ARG A 39 10.48 1.95 8.65
CA ARG A 39 10.56 0.63 7.98
C ARG A 39 10.49 -0.56 8.92
N ASP A 40 9.78 -0.39 10.02
CA ASP A 40 9.52 -1.41 11.03
C ASP A 40 8.33 -2.30 10.66
N ILE A 41 7.93 -3.17 11.59
CA ILE A 41 6.84 -4.14 11.41
C ILE A 41 5.48 -3.50 11.05
N TYR A 42 5.20 -2.26 11.44
CA TYR A 42 3.92 -1.61 11.18
C TYR A 42 3.84 -1.05 9.75
N GLU A 43 5.00 -0.83 9.14
CA GLU A 43 5.15 -0.34 7.76
C GLU A 43 5.37 -1.48 6.76
N GLN A 44 5.66 -2.69 7.24
CA GLN A 44 5.82 -3.86 6.39
C GLN A 44 4.49 -4.30 5.79
N LEU A 45 4.50 -4.45 4.47
CA LEU A 45 3.39 -4.90 3.66
C LEU A 45 3.81 -6.11 2.84
N VAL A 46 2.86 -6.98 2.51
CA VAL A 46 3.05 -8.06 1.55
C VAL A 46 2.12 -7.83 0.37
N LEU A 47 2.69 -7.73 -0.82
CA LEU A 47 1.92 -7.65 -2.06
C LEU A 47 1.61 -9.07 -2.54
N HIS A 48 0.34 -9.34 -2.77
CA HIS A 48 -0.14 -10.63 -3.28
C HIS A 48 -0.65 -10.46 -4.70
N ARG A 49 -0.18 -11.27 -5.64
CA ARG A 49 -0.79 -11.35 -6.97
C ARG A 49 -2.03 -12.24 -6.89
N VAL A 50 -3.14 -11.72 -7.39
CA VAL A 50 -4.44 -12.38 -7.51
C VAL A 50 -4.71 -12.60 -9.00
N ARG A 51 -5.79 -13.32 -9.33
CA ARG A 51 -6.23 -13.53 -10.72
C ARG A 51 -6.39 -12.20 -11.48
N ASP A 52 -6.27 -12.26 -12.80
CA ASP A 52 -6.44 -11.12 -13.72
C ASP A 52 -5.49 -9.94 -13.44
N ASP A 53 -4.28 -10.26 -12.99
CA ASP A 53 -3.20 -9.32 -12.65
C ASP A 53 -3.59 -8.25 -11.62
N LYS A 54 -4.59 -8.57 -10.80
CA LYS A 54 -4.94 -7.77 -9.63
C LYS A 54 -3.99 -8.11 -8.49
N ILE A 55 -3.87 -7.16 -7.57
CA ILE A 55 -3.08 -7.35 -6.37
C ILE A 55 -3.91 -7.07 -5.13
N ALA A 56 -3.52 -7.69 -4.02
CA ALA A 56 -3.98 -7.33 -2.69
C ALA A 56 -2.79 -6.86 -1.86
N ILE A 57 -3.01 -5.85 -1.00
CA ILE A 57 -1.98 -5.29 -0.13
C ILE A 57 -2.29 -5.73 1.30
N GLN A 58 -1.42 -6.55 1.88
CA GLN A 58 -1.59 -7.08 3.23
C GLN A 58 -0.62 -6.41 4.21
N SER A 59 -1.08 -6.10 5.41
CA SER A 59 -0.24 -5.72 6.55
C SER A 59 0.57 -6.93 7.03
N GLY A 60 1.89 -6.81 7.05
CA GLY A 60 2.79 -7.91 7.40
C GLY A 60 2.66 -8.37 8.85
N HIS A 61 2.38 -7.47 9.79
CA HIS A 61 2.39 -7.80 11.22
C HIS A 61 1.10 -8.46 11.73
N ASN A 62 -0.03 -8.30 11.05
CA ASN A 62 -1.31 -8.84 11.51
C ASN A 62 -2.13 -9.53 10.42
N GLY A 63 -1.60 -9.61 9.19
CA GLY A 63 -2.22 -10.34 8.10
C GLY A 63 -3.51 -9.71 7.55
N ARG A 64 -3.87 -8.49 7.93
CA ARG A 64 -5.09 -7.83 7.43
C ARG A 64 -4.84 -7.14 6.09
N PHE A 65 -5.83 -7.16 5.21
CA PHE A 65 -5.77 -6.57 3.87
C PHE A 65 -6.26 -5.12 3.85
N LEU A 66 -5.66 -4.32 2.97
CA LEU A 66 -6.06 -2.94 2.74
C LEU A 66 -7.35 -2.89 1.94
N GLN A 67 -8.45 -2.55 2.62
CA GLN A 67 -9.75 -2.30 2.05
C GLN A 67 -9.93 -0.83 1.70
N VAL A 68 -10.58 -0.56 0.56
CA VAL A 68 -11.06 0.78 0.19
C VAL A 68 -12.57 0.86 0.44
N LEU A 69 -12.98 1.81 1.28
CA LEU A 69 -14.39 2.09 1.53
C LEU A 69 -15.02 2.89 0.38
N VAL A 70 -16.35 2.90 0.27
CA VAL A 70 -17.10 3.73 -0.69
C VAL A 70 -16.75 5.22 -0.58
N SER A 71 -16.42 5.69 0.64
CA SER A 71 -15.98 7.07 0.87
C SER A 71 -14.56 7.37 0.38
N GLY A 72 -13.85 6.37 -0.14
CA GLY A 72 -12.43 6.42 -0.47
C GLY A 72 -11.49 6.24 0.72
N GLY A 73 -11.99 6.11 1.96
CA GLY A 73 -11.14 5.84 3.12
C GLY A 73 -10.53 4.45 3.07
N CYS A 74 -9.29 4.27 3.55
CA CYS A 74 -8.61 2.98 3.55
C CYS A 74 -8.42 2.39 4.95
N LEU A 75 -8.70 1.09 5.11
CA LEU A 75 -8.57 0.34 6.37
C LEU A 75 -7.82 -0.97 6.16
N PHE A 76 -6.98 -1.37 7.11
CA PHE A 76 -6.48 -2.73 7.26
C PHE A 76 -7.41 -3.50 8.20
N ASP A 77 -8.47 -4.08 7.64
CA ASP A 77 -9.46 -4.83 8.42
C ASP A 77 -9.66 -6.27 7.93
N PRO A 78 -10.01 -6.53 6.67
CA PRO A 78 -10.36 -7.89 6.25
C PRO A 78 -9.19 -8.88 6.42
N THR A 79 -9.50 -10.11 6.82
CA THR A 79 -8.52 -11.21 6.93
C THR A 79 -8.35 -11.98 5.62
N GLU A 80 -9.17 -11.67 4.62
CA GLU A 80 -9.14 -12.25 3.27
C GLU A 80 -9.29 -11.12 2.24
N ALA A 81 -8.73 -11.31 1.06
CA ALA A 81 -8.85 -10.35 -0.04
C ALA A 81 -10.13 -10.61 -0.83
N GLY A 82 -11.12 -9.71 -0.69
CA GLY A 82 -12.31 -9.65 -1.52
C GLY A 82 -12.23 -8.50 -2.52
N ALA A 83 -13.33 -8.23 -3.22
CA ALA A 83 -13.37 -7.24 -4.30
C ALA A 83 -12.95 -5.81 -3.87
N TRP A 84 -13.03 -5.48 -2.58
CA TRP A 84 -12.74 -4.15 -2.03
C TRP A 84 -11.27 -3.97 -1.63
N GLU A 85 -10.53 -5.07 -1.60
CA GLU A 85 -9.11 -5.15 -1.24
C GLU A 85 -8.22 -5.31 -2.47
N LEU A 86 -8.82 -5.36 -3.66
CA LEU A 86 -8.11 -5.55 -4.92
C LEU A 86 -7.75 -4.22 -5.58
N PHE A 87 -6.54 -4.19 -6.12
CA PHE A 87 -6.00 -3.06 -6.86
C PHE A 87 -5.45 -3.52 -8.22
N THR A 88 -5.60 -2.67 -9.23
CA THR A 88 -4.75 -2.73 -10.43
C THR A 88 -3.48 -1.93 -10.15
N MET A 89 -2.33 -2.49 -10.47
CA MET A 89 -1.05 -1.81 -10.31
C MET A 89 -0.58 -1.27 -11.66
N GLU A 90 -0.35 0.04 -11.73
CA GLU A 90 0.14 0.75 -12.91
C GLU A 90 1.54 1.34 -12.62
N THR A 91 2.31 1.64 -13.67
CA THR A 91 3.59 2.34 -13.55
C THR A 91 3.82 3.29 -14.71
N ASP A 92 4.66 4.30 -14.51
CA ASP A 92 5.05 5.28 -15.53
C ASP A 92 6.54 5.16 -15.93
N ALA A 93 6.98 6.08 -16.80
CA ALA A 93 8.36 6.16 -17.24
C ALA A 93 9.36 6.46 -16.10
N SER A 94 8.91 7.08 -15.00
CA SER A 94 9.72 7.35 -13.81
C SER A 94 9.81 6.16 -12.85
N CYS A 95 9.15 5.04 -13.18
CA CYS A 95 9.00 3.88 -12.30
C CYS A 95 8.16 4.16 -11.04
N ALA A 96 7.37 5.23 -11.02
CA ALA A 96 6.37 5.43 -9.99
C ALA A 96 5.33 4.31 -10.09
N LEU A 97 4.83 3.86 -8.94
CA LEU A 97 3.75 2.88 -8.85
C LEU A 97 2.46 3.57 -8.46
N TYR A 98 1.36 3.17 -9.11
CA TYR A 98 0.01 3.63 -8.80
C TYR A 98 -0.88 2.43 -8.51
N PHE A 99 -1.65 2.51 -7.43
CA PHE A 99 -2.57 1.46 -7.01
C PHE A 99 -4.01 1.92 -7.19
N VAL A 100 -4.65 1.43 -8.25
CA VAL A 100 -6.02 1.79 -8.62
C VAL A 100 -6.98 0.81 -7.97
N SER A 101 -7.84 1.31 -7.07
CA SER A 101 -8.87 0.49 -6.42
C SER A 101 -9.80 -0.12 -7.44
N CYS A 102 -9.97 -1.45 -7.43
CA CYS A 102 -10.94 -2.12 -8.30
C CYS A 102 -12.39 -1.82 -7.89
N HIS A 103 -12.60 -1.40 -6.64
CA HIS A 103 -13.92 -1.06 -6.12
C HIS A 103 -14.38 0.34 -6.54
N THR A 104 -13.49 1.33 -6.47
CA THR A 104 -13.86 2.75 -6.69
C THR A 104 -13.29 3.35 -7.98
N GLY A 105 -12.29 2.70 -8.60
CA GLY A 105 -11.52 3.27 -9.70
C GLY A 105 -10.56 4.41 -9.29
N ASN A 106 -10.55 4.80 -8.01
CA ASN A 106 -9.67 5.83 -7.49
C ASN A 106 -8.31 5.28 -7.09
N VAL A 107 -7.31 6.15 -7.08
CA VAL A 107 -5.90 5.81 -6.87
C VAL A 107 -5.48 6.09 -5.42
N LEU A 108 -4.75 5.15 -4.85
CA LEU A 108 -4.20 5.23 -3.50
C LEU A 108 -3.25 6.42 -3.37
N GLN A 109 -3.52 7.28 -2.38
CA GLN A 109 -2.72 8.47 -2.12
C GLN A 109 -2.43 8.64 -0.63
N CYS A 110 -1.43 9.46 -0.35
CA CYS A 110 -1.08 9.94 0.98
C CYS A 110 -1.37 11.44 1.07
N ASP A 111 -2.32 11.85 1.92
CA ASP A 111 -2.70 13.26 2.04
C ASP A 111 -1.93 14.03 3.14
N ASP A 112 -2.17 15.34 3.23
CA ASP A 112 -1.53 16.20 4.24
C ASP A 112 -1.89 15.85 5.68
N ASN A 113 -3.06 15.22 5.88
CA ASN A 113 -3.52 14.75 7.18
C ASN A 113 -2.96 13.39 7.56
N LYS A 114 -1.94 12.92 6.82
CA LYS A 114 -1.26 11.63 7.01
C LYS A 114 -2.22 10.45 6.85
N ALA A 115 -3.35 10.66 6.17
CA ALA A 115 -4.31 9.62 5.87
C ALA A 115 -3.97 8.97 4.52
N VAL A 116 -4.23 7.67 4.46
CA VAL A 116 -4.19 6.92 3.20
C VAL A 116 -5.64 6.77 2.73
N LYS A 117 -5.87 7.11 1.48
CA LYS A 117 -7.21 7.11 0.86
C LYS A 117 -7.12 6.88 -0.64
N CYS A 118 -8.24 6.54 -1.26
CA CYS A 118 -8.43 6.54 -2.71
C CYS A 118 -9.50 7.60 -3.04
N ALA A 119 -9.08 8.85 -3.30
CA ALA A 119 -10.01 9.98 -3.38
C ALA A 119 -10.18 10.58 -4.79
N ASN A 120 -9.31 10.25 -5.74
CA ASN A 120 -9.35 10.78 -7.10
C ASN A 120 -8.74 9.75 -8.07
N GLN A 121 -8.76 10.06 -9.37
CA GLN A 121 -8.19 9.22 -10.43
C GLN A 121 -6.87 9.77 -10.98
N ASN A 122 -6.11 10.53 -10.20
CA ASN A 122 -4.86 11.13 -10.67
C ASN A 122 -3.71 10.11 -10.67
N ARG A 123 -2.72 10.35 -11.53
CA ARG A 123 -1.43 9.63 -11.55
C ARG A 123 -0.31 10.65 -11.34
N GLN A 124 -0.43 11.43 -10.27
CA GLN A 124 0.49 12.52 -9.94
C GLN A 124 1.29 12.17 -8.70
N GLU A 125 2.09 13.13 -8.21
CA GLU A 125 3.04 12.89 -7.12
C GLU A 125 2.38 12.37 -5.84
N TRP A 126 1.12 12.76 -5.56
CA TRP A 126 0.38 12.36 -4.35
C TRP A 126 -0.05 10.89 -4.36
N GLU A 127 -0.33 10.37 -5.56
CA GLU A 127 -0.72 8.99 -5.83
C GLU A 127 0.48 8.09 -6.16
N ALA A 128 1.66 8.69 -6.30
CA ALA A 128 2.87 7.99 -6.69
C ALA A 128 3.57 7.34 -5.49
N TRP A 129 3.83 6.05 -5.61
CA TRP A 129 4.53 5.23 -4.61
C TRP A 129 5.78 4.61 -5.19
N ARG A 130 6.71 4.25 -4.30
CA ARG A 130 7.85 3.38 -4.62
C ARG A 130 7.96 2.26 -3.59
N ILE A 131 8.51 1.13 -4.03
CA ILE A 131 8.87 0.04 -3.13
C ILE A 131 10.28 0.32 -2.58
N VAL A 132 10.44 0.19 -1.26
CA VAL A 132 11.75 0.18 -0.60
C VAL A 132 11.85 -1.03 0.32
N GLU A 133 13.08 -1.44 0.61
CA GLU A 133 13.34 -2.58 1.49
C GLU A 133 12.99 -2.27 2.96
N PRO A 134 12.36 -3.22 3.68
CA PRO A 134 12.19 -3.13 5.12
C PRO A 134 13.52 -3.04 5.85
N ARG A 135 13.53 -2.41 7.04
CA ARG A 135 14.67 -2.50 7.94
C ARG A 135 14.42 -3.69 8.86
N PHE A 136 15.16 -4.77 8.65
CA PHE A 136 15.15 -5.88 9.60
C PHE A 136 15.79 -5.40 10.89
N VAL A 137 15.03 -5.42 11.98
CA VAL A 137 15.64 -5.44 13.30
C VAL A 137 16.24 -6.84 13.41
N ALA A 138 17.57 -6.95 13.42
CA ALA A 138 18.21 -8.21 13.73
C ALA A 138 17.66 -8.67 15.09
N THR A 139 16.85 -9.73 15.10
CA THR A 139 16.51 -10.42 16.33
C THR A 139 17.83 -11.01 16.83
N THR A 140 18.48 -10.35 17.77
CA THR A 140 19.58 -10.95 18.53
C THR A 140 18.96 -12.12 19.30
N ASN A 141 19.24 -13.34 18.84
CA ASN A 141 19.01 -14.57 19.61
C ASN A 141 19.88 -14.57 20.86
#